data_AF-A0A5D4MHE4-F1
#
_entry.id   AF-A0A5D4MHE4-F1
#
_cell.length_a   1.000
_cell.length_b   1.000
_cell.length_c   1.000
_cell.angle_alpha   90.00
_cell.angle_beta   90.00
_cell.angle_gamma   90.00
#
_symmetry.space_group_name_H-M   'P 1'
#
loop_
_entity.id
_entity.type
_entity.pdbx_description
1 polymer ?
#
loop_
_entity_poly.entity_id
_entity_poly.type
_entity_poly.pdbx_seq_one_letter_code
_entity_poly.pdbx_strand_id
1 'polypeptide(L)'
;MATWVTHFRITDELLKKNLPVSKVEFLVGNIGPDCGLIGEDGKPTPPKEITHSHFDGRISSDFFYEKHFTDEFEHFSKRFSYLLGYYIHLVTDEKWLELLADKKKERVYQEILNSPDYARTVKRDWYGLDFRYLQNHKDNIFWTDFQYITDFPEYLDFFPKGQTIKQISNITEFYQTSTISEDHEFIYLTKVEVDKFIDETVEIVLDLLISRLNLQPA
;
A
#
# COMPACT_ATOMS: atom_id res chain seq x y z
N MET A 1 -6.74 -5.19 0.35
CA MET A 1 -5.44 -4.53 0.38
C MET A 1 -4.93 -4.49 -1.03
N ALA A 2 -4.58 -3.28 -1.46
CA ALA A 2 -3.90 -3.05 -2.72
C ALA A 2 -2.52 -3.75 -2.72
N THR A 3 -1.87 -3.81 -3.87
CA THR A 3 -0.52 -4.39 -3.94
C THR A 3 0.53 -3.44 -3.40
N TRP A 4 1.69 -3.96 -2.97
CA TRP A 4 2.79 -3.10 -2.49
C TRP A 4 3.27 -2.12 -3.56
N VAL A 5 3.29 -2.51 -4.84
CA VAL A 5 3.67 -1.58 -5.91
C VAL A 5 2.58 -0.53 -6.15
N THR A 6 1.31 -0.83 -5.91
CA THR A 6 0.26 0.21 -5.90
C THR A 6 0.56 1.28 -4.85
N HIS A 7 0.91 0.87 -3.63
CA HIS A 7 1.34 1.79 -2.56
C HIS A 7 2.63 2.55 -2.90
N PHE A 8 3.63 1.90 -3.51
CA PHE A 8 4.85 2.58 -3.96
C PHE A 8 4.57 3.63 -5.04
N ARG A 9 3.66 3.35 -5.97
CA ARG A 9 3.29 4.29 -7.04
C ARG A 9 2.60 5.54 -6.49
N ILE A 10 1.66 5.37 -5.56
CA ILE A 10 1.02 6.50 -4.86
C ILE A 10 2.05 7.29 -4.06
N THR A 11 2.95 6.59 -3.35
CA THR A 11 4.05 7.21 -2.60
C THR A 11 4.94 8.06 -3.50
N ASP A 12 5.33 7.55 -4.66
CA ASP A 12 6.16 8.26 -5.64
C ASP A 12 5.47 9.54 -6.14
N GLU A 13 4.20 9.45 -6.54
CA GLU A 13 3.46 10.61 -7.03
C GLU A 13 3.32 11.70 -5.96
N LEU A 14 3.05 11.31 -4.71
CA LEU A 14 2.95 12.24 -3.60
C LEU A 14 4.29 12.91 -3.26
N LEU A 15 5.41 12.16 -3.30
CA LEU A 15 6.74 12.72 -3.08
C LEU A 15 7.15 13.70 -4.19
N LYS A 16 6.72 13.47 -5.44
CA LYS A 16 6.93 14.42 -6.56
C LYS A 16 6.21 15.76 -6.35
N LYS A 17 5.21 15.82 -5.46
CA LYS A 17 4.53 17.06 -5.05
C LYS A 17 5.25 17.76 -3.88
N ASN A 18 6.48 17.38 -3.55
CA ASN A 18 7.28 18.01 -2.49
C ASN A 18 6.60 18.02 -1.11
N LEU A 19 5.91 16.93 -0.75
CA LEU A 19 5.36 16.81 0.60
C LEU A 19 6.47 16.96 1.66
N PRO A 20 6.25 17.74 2.72
CA PRO A 20 7.25 17.99 3.77
C PRO A 20 7.38 16.78 4.71
N VAL A 21 7.93 15.69 4.22
CA VAL A 21 8.08 14.43 4.97
C VAL A 21 9.50 13.91 4.90
N SER A 22 9.90 13.17 5.94
CA SER A 22 11.08 12.32 5.87
C SER A 22 10.80 11.16 4.92
N LYS A 23 11.50 11.14 3.79
CA LYS A 23 11.23 10.24 2.66
C LYS A 23 11.17 8.77 3.07
N VAL A 24 12.16 8.28 3.82
CA VAL A 24 12.26 6.86 4.19
C VAL A 24 11.13 6.46 5.14
N GLU A 25 10.86 7.27 6.17
CA GLU A 25 9.78 7.01 7.10
C GLU A 25 8.41 7.05 6.43
N PHE A 26 8.18 8.01 5.53
CA PHE A 26 6.95 8.09 4.74
C PHE A 26 6.74 6.88 3.82
N LEU A 27 7.79 6.47 3.12
CA LEU A 27 7.79 5.28 2.28
C LEU A 27 7.46 4.02 3.09
N VAL A 28 8.16 3.80 4.22
CA VAL A 28 7.93 2.61 5.06
C VAL A 28 6.56 2.68 5.73
N GLY A 29 6.09 3.87 6.09
CA GLY A 29 4.72 4.10 6.56
C GLY A 29 3.67 3.57 5.59
N ASN A 30 3.84 3.81 4.28
CA ASN A 30 2.95 3.30 3.23
C ASN A 30 2.98 1.77 3.07
N ILE A 31 3.86 1.05 3.78
CA ILE A 31 3.91 -0.41 3.84
C ILE A 31 3.55 -0.93 5.24
N GLY A 32 3.54 -0.05 6.25
CA GLY A 32 3.38 -0.38 7.67
C GLY A 32 2.23 -1.35 7.96
N PRO A 33 0.99 -1.12 7.48
CA PRO A 33 -0.14 -2.04 7.75
C PRO A 33 0.12 -3.50 7.29
N ASP A 34 0.95 -3.68 6.28
CA ASP A 34 1.33 -4.98 5.71
C ASP A 34 2.60 -5.59 6.34
N CYS A 35 3.14 -4.97 7.40
CA CYS A 35 4.28 -5.51 8.15
C CYS A 35 3.92 -6.65 9.10
N GLY A 36 2.66 -7.08 9.18
CA GLY A 36 2.26 -8.28 9.93
C GLY A 36 2.84 -9.56 9.32
N LEU A 37 3.72 -10.27 10.04
CA LEU A 37 4.37 -11.48 9.54
C LEU A 37 3.47 -12.71 9.74
N ILE A 38 3.39 -13.57 8.73
CA ILE A 38 2.66 -14.83 8.81
C ILE A 38 3.42 -15.81 9.70
N GLY A 39 2.81 -16.20 10.81
CA GLY A 39 3.34 -17.23 11.72
C GLY A 39 3.08 -18.65 11.24
N GLU A 40 3.52 -19.64 12.02
CA GLU A 40 3.30 -21.07 11.75
C GLU A 40 1.81 -21.46 11.70
N ASP A 41 0.96 -20.72 12.40
CA ASP A 41 -0.49 -20.89 12.41
C ASP A 41 -1.17 -20.32 11.15
N GLY A 42 -0.40 -19.77 10.21
CA GLY A 42 -0.88 -19.15 8.98
C GLY A 42 -1.53 -17.79 9.18
N LYS A 43 -1.44 -17.19 10.39
CA LYS A 43 -2.05 -15.89 10.69
C LYS A 43 -0.98 -14.80 10.79
N PRO A 44 -1.31 -13.57 10.37
CA PRO A 44 -0.41 -12.44 10.56
C PRO A 44 -0.35 -12.06 12.04
N THR A 45 0.87 -11.79 12.51
CA THR A 45 1.13 -11.18 13.82
C THR A 45 1.86 -9.84 13.60
N PRO A 46 1.31 -8.70 14.06
CA PRO A 46 -0.02 -8.53 14.65
C PRO A 46 -1.17 -8.87 13.68
N PRO A 47 -2.37 -9.17 14.21
CA PRO A 47 -3.56 -9.40 13.40
C PRO A 47 -3.92 -8.19 12.52
N LYS A 48 -4.56 -8.44 11.37
CA LYS A 48 -4.96 -7.39 10.44
C LYS A 48 -5.93 -6.40 11.05
N GLU A 49 -6.76 -6.84 11.99
CA GLU A 49 -7.68 -5.98 12.72
C GLU A 49 -6.94 -4.86 13.47
N ILE A 50 -5.72 -5.14 13.92
CA ILE A 50 -4.84 -4.16 14.56
C ILE A 50 -4.11 -3.34 13.49
N THR A 51 -3.44 -4.00 12.54
CA THR A 51 -2.58 -3.27 11.59
C THR A 51 -3.38 -2.43 10.58
N HIS A 52 -4.58 -2.84 10.20
CA HIS A 52 -5.44 -2.10 9.28
C HIS A 52 -6.48 -1.24 9.99
N SER A 53 -6.26 -0.93 11.28
CA SER A 53 -7.11 -0.02 12.06
C SER A 53 -8.60 -0.34 11.93
N HIS A 54 -8.99 -1.60 12.17
CA HIS A 54 -10.37 -1.99 11.97
C HIS A 54 -11.29 -1.28 12.98
N PHE A 55 -12.36 -0.67 12.47
CA PHE A 55 -13.47 -0.13 13.24
C PHE A 55 -14.79 -0.70 12.69
N ASP A 56 -15.64 -1.22 13.58
CA ASP A 56 -16.88 -1.93 13.21
C ASP A 56 -16.67 -3.03 12.12
N GLY A 57 -15.57 -3.79 12.27
CA GLY A 57 -15.24 -4.92 11.40
C GLY A 57 -14.70 -4.54 10.01
N ARG A 58 -14.37 -3.27 9.76
CA ARG A 58 -13.84 -2.78 8.49
C ARG A 58 -12.61 -1.93 8.69
N ILE A 59 -11.74 -1.86 7.69
CA ILE A 59 -10.66 -0.87 7.62
C ILE A 59 -11.29 0.52 7.79
N SER A 60 -10.66 1.35 8.63
CA SER A 60 -11.07 2.74 8.81
C SER A 60 -9.85 3.64 8.90
N SER A 61 -9.58 4.36 7.80
CA SER A 61 -8.54 5.39 7.79
C SER A 61 -8.91 6.56 8.72
N ASP A 62 -10.21 6.88 8.84
CA ASP A 62 -10.74 7.90 9.76
C ASP A 62 -10.44 7.56 11.22
N PHE A 63 -10.72 6.33 11.65
CA PHE A 63 -10.41 5.90 13.01
C PHE A 63 -8.91 5.94 13.30
N PHE A 64 -8.07 5.60 12.32
CA PHE A 64 -6.62 5.75 12.46
C PHE A 64 -6.22 7.22 12.60
N TYR A 65 -6.80 8.09 11.77
CA TYR A 65 -6.54 9.53 11.78
C TYR A 65 -6.84 10.12 13.16
N GLU A 66 -8.06 9.93 13.67
CA GLU A 66 -8.50 10.45 14.97
C GLU A 66 -7.64 9.96 16.13
N LYS A 67 -7.15 8.72 16.04
CA LYS A 67 -6.31 8.10 17.08
C LYS A 67 -4.88 8.64 17.09
N HIS A 68 -4.32 8.98 15.94
CA HIS A 68 -2.88 9.22 15.79
C HIS A 68 -2.51 10.67 15.48
N PHE A 69 -3.43 11.50 15.00
CA PHE A 69 -3.21 12.90 14.66
C PHE A 69 -4.01 13.81 15.61
N THR A 70 -3.43 14.09 16.77
CA THR A 70 -4.01 14.98 17.81
C THR A 70 -3.37 16.37 17.77
N ASP A 71 -3.93 17.35 18.51
CA ASP A 71 -3.46 18.75 18.52
C ASP A 71 -2.00 18.93 19.00
N GLU A 72 -1.42 17.95 19.70
CA GLU A 72 -0.04 17.97 20.21
C GLU A 72 0.96 17.32 19.24
N PHE A 73 0.53 17.02 18.02
CA PHE A 73 1.34 16.26 17.08
C PHE A 73 2.49 17.10 16.49
N GLU A 74 3.73 16.66 16.68
CA GLU A 74 4.91 17.31 16.10
C GLU A 74 4.97 17.07 14.58
N HIS A 75 4.45 18.04 13.83
CA HIS A 75 4.53 18.08 12.37
C HIS A 75 5.96 17.90 11.88
N PHE A 76 6.11 17.19 10.77
CA PHE A 76 7.38 16.98 10.06
C PHE A 76 8.43 16.15 10.80
N SER A 77 8.09 15.59 11.97
CA SER A 77 8.93 14.60 12.63
C SER A 77 9.05 13.30 11.80
N LYS A 78 10.03 12.47 12.12
CA LYS A 78 10.15 11.14 11.51
C LYS A 78 8.92 10.25 11.80
N ARG A 79 8.41 10.33 13.04
CA ARG A 79 7.19 9.66 13.46
C ARG A 79 5.97 10.17 12.67
N PHE A 80 5.87 11.48 12.43
CA PHE A 80 4.86 12.07 11.56
C PHE A 80 4.84 11.43 10.18
N SER A 81 6.02 11.41 9.56
CA SER A 81 6.19 10.94 8.19
C SER A 81 5.75 9.49 8.07
N TYR A 82 6.14 8.66 9.04
CA TYR A 82 5.68 7.28 9.14
C TYR A 82 4.16 7.15 9.31
N LEU A 83 3.57 7.86 10.28
CA LEU A 83 2.12 7.79 10.52
C LEU A 83 1.31 8.33 9.34
N LEU A 84 1.83 9.33 8.63
CA LEU A 84 1.21 9.86 7.43
C LEU A 84 1.20 8.82 6.30
N GLY A 85 2.33 8.16 6.06
CA GLY A 85 2.37 7.05 5.10
C GLY A 85 1.43 5.91 5.50
N TYR A 86 1.37 5.60 6.79
CA TYR A 86 0.47 4.58 7.33
C TYR A 86 -1.00 4.92 7.09
N TYR A 87 -1.39 6.17 7.36
CA TYR A 87 -2.73 6.67 7.08
C TYR A 87 -3.08 6.57 5.59
N ILE A 88 -2.17 6.96 4.71
CA ILE A 88 -2.37 6.92 3.25
C ILE A 88 -2.48 5.49 2.73
N HIS A 89 -1.75 4.54 3.31
CA HIS A 89 -1.96 3.13 3.02
C HIS A 89 -3.41 2.72 3.31
N LEU A 90 -3.96 3.09 4.46
CA LEU A 90 -5.34 2.75 4.82
C LEU A 90 -6.36 3.39 3.87
N VAL A 91 -6.17 4.66 3.51
CA VAL A 91 -7.01 5.34 2.49
C VAL A 91 -6.95 4.60 1.16
N THR A 92 -5.74 4.23 0.72
CA THR A 92 -5.51 3.49 -0.53
C THR A 92 -6.24 2.14 -0.49
N ASP A 93 -6.18 1.45 0.65
CA ASP A 93 -6.82 0.16 0.83
C ASP A 93 -8.35 0.24 0.84
N GLU A 94 -8.93 1.29 1.43
CA GLU A 94 -10.36 1.56 1.36
C GLU A 94 -10.79 1.79 -0.10
N LYS A 95 -10.05 2.61 -0.85
CA LYS A 95 -10.30 2.84 -2.28
C LYS A 95 -10.12 1.59 -3.12
N TRP A 96 -9.14 0.76 -2.79
CA TRP A 96 -8.97 -0.52 -3.45
C TRP A 96 -10.18 -1.42 -3.24
N LEU A 97 -10.74 -1.46 -2.03
CA LEU A 97 -11.96 -2.23 -1.74
C LEU A 97 -13.17 -1.71 -2.53
N GLU A 98 -13.28 -0.40 -2.74
CA GLU A 98 -14.29 0.21 -3.62
C GLU A 98 -14.10 -0.27 -5.07
N LEU A 99 -12.88 -0.20 -5.62
CA LEU A 99 -12.55 -0.73 -6.94
C LEU A 99 -12.97 -2.21 -7.06
N LEU A 100 -12.61 -3.06 -6.09
CA LEU A 100 -12.99 -4.47 -6.10
C LEU A 100 -14.51 -4.69 -6.01
N ALA A 101 -15.23 -3.83 -5.31
CA ALA A 101 -16.69 -3.88 -5.26
C ALA A 101 -17.32 -3.53 -6.63
N ASP A 102 -16.70 -2.64 -7.39
CA ASP A 102 -17.11 -2.32 -8.76
C ASP A 102 -16.72 -3.42 -9.75
N LYS A 103 -15.50 -3.98 -9.65
CA LYS A 103 -15.06 -5.14 -10.44
C LYS A 103 -16.06 -6.30 -10.35
N LYS A 104 -16.65 -6.53 -9.17
CA LYS A 104 -17.68 -7.56 -8.96
C LYS A 104 -18.89 -7.42 -9.87
N LYS A 105 -19.19 -6.23 -10.39
CA LYS A 105 -20.34 -5.96 -11.26
C LYS A 105 -20.03 -6.23 -12.74
N GLU A 106 -18.76 -6.39 -13.09
CA GLU A 106 -18.34 -6.56 -14.48
C GLU A 106 -18.57 -7.97 -15.00
N ARG A 107 -18.85 -8.07 -16.30
CA ARG A 107 -19.04 -9.35 -16.98
C ARG A 107 -17.85 -10.29 -16.80
N VAL A 108 -16.63 -9.77 -16.93
CA VAL A 108 -15.42 -10.60 -16.80
C VAL A 108 -15.30 -11.23 -15.41
N TYR A 109 -15.64 -10.48 -14.35
CA TYR A 109 -15.69 -11.02 -12.99
C TYR A 109 -16.70 -12.16 -12.89
N GLN A 110 -17.91 -11.96 -13.42
CA GLN A 110 -18.98 -12.96 -13.37
C GLN A 110 -18.62 -14.23 -14.15
N GLU A 111 -17.89 -14.10 -15.26
CA GLU A 111 -17.41 -15.22 -16.07
C GLU A 111 -16.34 -16.05 -15.35
N ILE A 112 -15.46 -15.41 -14.58
CA ILE A 112 -14.38 -16.12 -13.89
C ILE A 112 -14.73 -16.58 -12.47
N LEU A 113 -15.76 -16.01 -11.82
CA LEU A 113 -16.06 -16.26 -10.40
C LEU A 113 -16.26 -17.74 -10.05
N ASN A 114 -16.90 -18.48 -10.96
CA ASN A 114 -17.19 -19.91 -10.76
C ASN A 114 -16.05 -20.83 -11.22
N SER A 115 -14.96 -20.27 -11.74
CA SER A 115 -13.78 -21.04 -12.13
C SER A 115 -13.01 -21.52 -10.89
N PRO A 116 -12.56 -22.79 -10.84
CA PRO A 116 -11.65 -23.27 -9.79
C PRO A 116 -10.37 -22.44 -9.66
N ASP A 117 -9.95 -21.76 -10.73
CA ASP A 117 -8.74 -20.94 -10.76
C ASP A 117 -8.98 -19.45 -10.48
N TYR A 118 -10.21 -19.04 -10.16
CA TYR A 118 -10.59 -17.63 -9.93
C TYR A 118 -9.57 -16.84 -9.10
N ALA A 119 -9.27 -17.32 -7.89
CA ALA A 119 -8.38 -16.62 -6.97
C ALA A 119 -6.96 -16.51 -7.53
N ARG A 120 -6.49 -17.52 -8.26
CA ARG A 120 -5.18 -17.53 -8.91
C ARG A 120 -5.13 -16.53 -10.06
N THR A 121 -6.16 -16.48 -10.90
CA THR A 121 -6.28 -15.53 -12.01
C THR A 121 -6.24 -14.10 -11.50
N VAL A 122 -7.08 -13.76 -10.51
CA VAL A 122 -7.12 -12.43 -9.91
C VAL A 122 -5.75 -12.02 -9.36
N LYS A 123 -5.11 -12.90 -8.58
CA LYS A 123 -3.78 -12.60 -8.00
C LYS A 123 -2.67 -12.51 -9.04
N ARG A 124 -2.72 -13.32 -10.10
CA ARG A 124 -1.78 -13.24 -11.23
C ARG A 124 -1.89 -11.91 -11.95
N ASP A 125 -3.09 -11.38 -12.15
CA ASP A 125 -3.25 -10.08 -12.80
C ASP A 125 -2.73 -8.94 -11.91
N TRP A 126 -3.05 -8.96 -10.62
CA TRP A 126 -2.60 -7.92 -9.68
C TRP A 126 -1.06 -7.85 -9.63
N TYR A 127 -0.41 -8.95 -9.24
CA TYR A 127 1.05 -8.97 -9.12
C TYR A 127 1.74 -8.95 -10.50
N GLY A 128 1.08 -9.45 -11.53
CA GLY A 128 1.56 -9.36 -12.90
C GLY A 128 1.73 -7.92 -13.38
N LEU A 129 0.75 -7.06 -13.07
CA LEU A 129 0.85 -5.63 -13.37
C LEU A 129 1.97 -4.96 -12.58
N ASP A 130 2.16 -5.35 -11.31
CA ASP A 130 3.30 -4.87 -10.51
C ASP A 130 4.65 -5.23 -11.15
N PHE A 131 4.84 -6.50 -11.54
CA PHE A 131 6.08 -6.96 -12.16
C PHE A 131 6.34 -6.23 -13.48
N ARG A 132 5.32 -6.09 -14.34
CA ARG A 132 5.42 -5.32 -15.59
C ARG A 132 5.75 -3.86 -15.34
N TYR A 133 5.13 -3.25 -14.33
CA TYR A 133 5.40 -1.87 -13.98
C TYR A 133 6.85 -1.68 -13.54
N LEU A 134 7.33 -2.46 -12.56
CA LEU A 134 8.69 -2.39 -12.05
C LEU A 134 9.76 -2.80 -13.06
N GLN A 135 9.43 -3.63 -14.06
CA GLN A 135 10.33 -3.93 -15.17
C GLN A 135 10.62 -2.66 -16.01
N ASN A 136 9.60 -1.84 -16.24
CA ASN A 136 9.67 -0.67 -17.12
C ASN A 136 10.00 0.66 -16.40
N HIS A 137 9.92 0.71 -15.07
CA HIS A 137 10.16 1.91 -14.27
C HIS A 137 11.26 1.65 -13.23
N LYS A 138 12.52 1.70 -13.66
CA LYS A 138 13.70 1.48 -12.79
C LYS A 138 14.03 2.67 -11.88
N ASP A 139 13.34 3.78 -12.10
CA ASP A 139 13.33 4.99 -11.30
C ASP A 139 12.30 4.98 -10.17
N ASN A 140 11.41 3.98 -10.10
CA ASN A 140 10.44 3.84 -9.01
C ASN A 140 11.11 3.65 -7.65
N ILE A 141 10.49 4.18 -6.59
CA ILE A 141 11.01 4.17 -5.21
C ILE A 141 11.35 2.79 -4.66
N PHE A 142 10.73 1.72 -5.19
CA PHE A 142 11.11 0.36 -4.88
C PHE A 142 12.60 0.10 -5.18
N TRP A 143 13.05 0.49 -6.39
CA TRP A 143 14.41 0.26 -6.87
C TRP A 143 15.41 1.27 -6.33
N THR A 144 14.99 2.50 -6.08
CA THR A 144 15.93 3.58 -5.70
C THR A 144 16.15 3.67 -4.19
N ASP A 145 15.16 3.31 -3.38
CA ASP A 145 15.19 3.52 -1.93
C ASP A 145 14.79 2.27 -1.15
N PHE A 146 13.60 1.71 -1.40
CA PHE A 146 12.98 0.69 -0.54
C PHE A 146 13.88 -0.54 -0.34
N GLN A 147 14.42 -1.10 -1.43
CA GLN A 147 15.24 -2.31 -1.37
C GLN A 147 16.57 -2.15 -0.63
N TYR A 148 17.01 -0.91 -0.36
CA TYR A 148 18.26 -0.62 0.32
C TYR A 148 18.08 -0.30 1.81
N ILE A 149 16.85 -0.35 2.32
CA ILE A 149 16.56 -0.11 3.74
C ILE A 149 17.01 -1.34 4.56
N THR A 150 18.12 -1.19 5.27
CA THR A 150 18.69 -2.27 6.11
C THR A 150 18.43 -2.09 7.61
N ASP A 151 17.98 -0.91 8.03
CA ASP A 151 17.62 -0.61 9.42
C ASP A 151 16.43 0.36 9.48
N PHE A 152 15.52 0.11 10.42
CA PHE A 152 14.31 0.91 10.60
C PHE A 152 13.75 0.73 12.02
N PRO A 153 13.43 1.82 12.74
CA PRO A 153 12.82 1.73 14.06
C PRO A 153 11.32 1.39 13.97
N GLU A 154 10.79 0.69 14.98
CA GLU A 154 9.35 0.48 15.08
C GLU A 154 8.69 1.72 15.71
N TYR A 155 7.79 2.38 14.97
CA TYR A 155 7.05 3.56 15.47
C TYR A 155 5.75 3.20 16.19
N LEU A 156 5.21 2.00 15.97
CA LEU A 156 3.97 1.54 16.60
C LEU A 156 4.28 0.34 17.49
N ASP A 157 3.91 0.44 18.78
CA ASP A 157 4.31 -0.51 19.82
C ASP A 157 3.77 -1.93 19.62
N PHE A 158 2.78 -2.09 18.74
CA PHE A 158 2.26 -3.41 18.39
C PHE A 158 3.19 -4.19 17.46
N PHE A 159 4.17 -3.56 16.80
CA PHE A 159 5.18 -4.29 16.03
C PHE A 159 6.35 -4.73 16.93
N PRO A 160 6.65 -6.04 16.99
CA PRO A 160 7.90 -6.53 17.54
C PRO A 160 9.12 -5.89 16.88
N LYS A 161 10.18 -5.69 17.65
CA LYS A 161 11.43 -5.11 17.16
C LYS A 161 11.98 -5.90 15.96
N GLY A 162 12.24 -5.19 14.85
CA GLY A 162 12.86 -5.75 13.64
C GLY A 162 11.87 -6.40 12.68
N GLN A 163 10.58 -6.40 13.02
CA GLN A 163 9.54 -6.96 12.18
C GLN A 163 9.41 -6.19 10.86
N THR A 164 9.45 -4.87 10.91
CA THR A 164 9.35 -4.03 9.70
C THR A 164 10.50 -4.32 8.72
N ILE A 165 11.74 -4.44 9.22
CA ILE A 165 12.90 -4.81 8.39
C ILE A 165 12.77 -6.20 7.80
N LYS A 166 12.24 -7.16 8.55
CA LYS A 166 12.00 -8.50 8.02
C LYS A 166 10.99 -8.47 6.87
N GLN A 167 9.93 -7.67 6.99
CA GLN A 167 8.95 -7.54 5.91
C GLN A 167 9.52 -6.81 4.69
N ILE A 168 10.30 -5.74 4.89
CA ILE A 168 11.01 -5.06 3.79
C ILE A 168 11.86 -6.09 3.02
N SER A 169 12.62 -6.92 3.72
CA SER A 169 13.44 -7.98 3.10
C SER A 169 12.58 -8.97 2.29
N ASN A 170 11.45 -9.41 2.84
CA ASN A 170 10.54 -10.34 2.15
C ASN A 170 9.94 -9.73 0.88
N ILE A 171 9.52 -8.46 0.93
CA ILE A 171 8.94 -7.74 -0.22
C ILE A 171 10.02 -7.53 -1.29
N THR A 172 11.22 -7.14 -0.89
CA THR A 172 12.37 -6.98 -1.79
C THR A 172 12.70 -8.29 -2.51
N GLU A 173 12.83 -9.39 -1.76
CA GLU A 173 13.07 -10.71 -2.35
C GLU A 173 11.96 -11.07 -3.35
N PHE A 174 10.69 -10.92 -2.95
CA PHE A 174 9.54 -11.23 -3.79
C PHE A 174 9.59 -10.54 -5.16
N TYR A 175 9.83 -9.22 -5.21
CA TYR A 175 9.87 -8.49 -6.49
C TYR A 175 11.19 -8.62 -7.26
N GLN A 176 12.28 -9.04 -6.61
CA GLN A 176 13.54 -9.33 -7.29
C GLN A 176 13.55 -10.71 -7.96
N THR A 177 12.86 -11.69 -7.37
CA THR A 177 12.91 -13.09 -7.84
C THR A 177 11.67 -13.51 -8.62
N SER A 178 10.58 -12.77 -8.52
CA SER A 178 9.33 -13.09 -9.22
C SER A 178 9.21 -12.36 -10.55
N THR A 179 8.48 -12.96 -11.47
CA THR A 179 8.18 -12.37 -12.77
C THR A 179 6.82 -12.86 -13.26
N ILE A 180 6.36 -12.27 -14.35
CA ILE A 180 5.22 -12.78 -15.10
C ILE A 180 5.62 -13.03 -16.55
N SER A 181 4.96 -14.00 -17.17
CA SER A 181 5.21 -14.35 -18.57
C SER A 181 4.89 -13.19 -19.50
N GLU A 182 5.67 -13.07 -20.59
CA GLU A 182 5.49 -12.00 -21.58
C GLU A 182 4.17 -12.11 -22.35
N ASP A 183 3.61 -13.31 -22.43
CA ASP A 183 2.33 -13.64 -23.07
C ASP A 183 1.15 -13.66 -22.10
N HIS A 184 1.34 -13.28 -20.82
CA HIS A 184 0.25 -13.25 -19.85
C HIS A 184 -0.82 -12.23 -20.25
N GLU A 185 -2.04 -12.72 -20.43
CA GLU A 185 -3.22 -11.90 -20.70
C GLU A 185 -3.88 -11.41 -19.40
N PHE A 186 -4.02 -10.09 -19.27
CA PHE A 186 -4.64 -9.41 -18.13
C PHE A 186 -6.16 -9.31 -18.32
N ILE A 187 -6.88 -10.36 -17.92
CA ILE A 187 -8.33 -10.47 -18.16
C ILE A 187 -9.17 -9.85 -17.03
N TYR A 188 -8.71 -9.93 -15.79
CA TYR A 188 -9.42 -9.46 -14.61
C TYR A 188 -9.18 -7.97 -14.35
N LEU A 189 -7.91 -7.56 -14.37
CA LEU A 189 -7.49 -6.20 -14.04
C LEU A 189 -6.45 -5.74 -15.06
N THR A 190 -6.68 -4.58 -15.67
CA THR A 190 -5.83 -4.04 -16.73
C THR A 190 -4.91 -2.94 -16.21
N LYS A 191 -3.84 -2.65 -16.98
CA LYS A 191 -2.94 -1.52 -16.69
C LYS A 191 -3.69 -0.18 -16.61
N VAL A 192 -4.61 0.07 -17.52
CA VAL A 192 -5.37 1.34 -17.59
C VAL A 192 -6.22 1.54 -16.33
N GLU A 193 -6.84 0.48 -15.82
CA GLU A 193 -7.62 0.55 -14.58
C GLU A 193 -6.75 0.84 -13.38
N VAL A 194 -5.57 0.20 -13.28
CA VAL A 194 -4.63 0.49 -12.18
C VAL A 194 -4.08 1.90 -12.30
N ASP A 195 -3.68 2.35 -13.49
CA ASP A 195 -3.20 3.72 -13.68
C ASP A 195 -4.24 4.75 -13.26
N LYS A 196 -5.49 4.57 -13.71
CA LYS A 196 -6.61 5.41 -13.32
C LYS A 196 -6.84 5.39 -11.81
N PHE A 197 -6.78 4.20 -11.19
CA PHE A 197 -6.91 4.05 -9.74
C PHE A 197 -5.84 4.85 -8.98
N ILE A 198 -4.58 4.80 -9.44
CA ILE A 198 -3.48 5.55 -8.84
C ILE A 198 -3.75 7.04 -8.92
N ASP A 199 -4.08 7.55 -10.12
CA ASP A 199 -4.32 8.98 -10.34
C ASP A 199 -5.48 9.49 -9.47
N GLU A 200 -6.62 8.79 -9.47
CA GLU A 200 -7.79 9.17 -8.67
C GLU A 200 -7.50 9.11 -7.16
N THR A 201 -6.76 8.09 -6.71
CA THR A 201 -6.40 7.94 -5.29
C THR A 201 -5.43 9.03 -4.83
N VAL A 202 -4.45 9.41 -5.68
CA VAL A 202 -3.53 10.51 -5.38
C VAL A 202 -4.29 11.81 -5.17
N GLU A 203 -5.24 12.16 -6.04
CA GLU A 203 -6.06 13.37 -5.89
C GLU A 203 -6.89 13.34 -4.60
N ILE A 204 -7.52 12.21 -4.29
CA ILE A 204 -8.28 12.04 -3.04
C ILE A 204 -7.37 12.23 -1.81
N VAL A 205 -6.16 11.65 -1.84
CA VAL A 205 -5.19 11.82 -0.76
C VAL A 205 -4.79 13.28 -0.63
N LEU A 206 -4.48 13.98 -1.72
CA LEU A 206 -4.13 15.41 -1.68
C LEU A 206 -5.24 16.25 -1.05
N ASP A 207 -6.50 16.01 -1.40
CA ASP A 207 -7.65 16.68 -0.79
C ASP A 207 -7.74 16.42 0.72
N LEU A 208 -7.47 15.19 1.16
CA LEU A 208 -7.44 14.83 2.58
C LEU A 208 -6.28 15.52 3.32
N LEU A 209 -5.09 15.58 2.71
CA LEU A 209 -3.92 16.27 3.29
C LEU A 209 -4.20 17.77 3.50
N ILE A 210 -4.87 18.41 2.54
CA ILE A 210 -5.25 19.82 2.64
C ILE A 210 -6.34 20.02 3.70
N SER A 211 -7.42 19.25 3.63
CA SER A 211 -8.61 19.45 4.47
C SER A 211 -8.41 19.03 5.94
N ARG A 212 -7.58 18.03 6.20
CA ARG A 212 -7.39 17.48 7.56
C ARG A 212 -6.12 17.96 8.23
N LEU A 213 -5.02 18.01 7.49
CA LEU A 213 -3.69 18.25 8.07
C LEU A 213 -3.14 19.64 7.73
N ASN A 214 -3.88 20.43 6.94
CA ASN A 214 -3.41 21.71 6.40
C ASN A 214 -2.02 21.60 5.74
N LEU A 215 -1.73 20.43 5.15
CA LEU A 215 -0.48 20.15 4.45
C LEU A 215 -0.68 20.51 2.98
N GLN A 216 -0.01 21.57 2.55
CA GLN A 216 0.01 21.94 1.14
C GLN A 216 1.27 21.36 0.49
N PRO A 217 1.14 20.65 -0.65
CA PRO A 217 2.29 20.33 -1.48
C PRO A 217 2.95 21.64 -1.97
N ALA A 218 4.28 21.64 -2.07
CA ALA A 218 5.07 22.84 -2.41
C ALA A 218 5.32 22.98 -3.91
#